data_AF-A0AA88YP69-F1
#
_entry.id   AF-A0AA88YP69-F1
#
_cell.length_a   1.000
_cell.length_b   1.000
_cell.length_c   1.000
_cell.angle_alpha   90.00
_cell.angle_beta   90.00
_cell.angle_gamma   90.00
#
_symmetry.space_group_name_H-M   'P 1'
#
loop_
_entity.id
_entity.type
_entity.pdbx_description
1 polymer ?
#
loop_
_entity_poly.entity_id
_entity_poly.type
_entity_poly.pdbx_seq_one_letter_code
_entity_poly.pdbx_strand_id
1 'polypeptide(L)'
;MGVTSLWQIISSVQQHCPLSSLHGHTLAVDLRIWVVEGQGVRQMQRVVAKPCLRNLFFRISHLLQIGMHPLFVIEGNPPELKQEVMAKRQRIRYKNQR
;
A
#
# COMPACT_ATOMS: atom_id res chain seq x y z
N MET A 1 2.23 -2.07 -7.70
CA MET A 1 2.14 -0.66 -8.13
C MET A 1 3.54 -0.10 -8.13
N GLY A 2 3.87 0.84 -9.01
CA GLY A 2 5.23 1.41 -9.14
C GLY A 2 5.98 0.96 -10.39
N VAL A 3 7.26 1.31 -10.45
CA VAL A 3 8.18 0.98 -11.54
C VAL A 3 8.77 -0.42 -11.30
N THR A 4 8.70 -1.28 -12.32
CA THR A 4 9.24 -2.65 -12.25
C THR A 4 10.75 -2.62 -11.96
N SER A 5 11.20 -3.45 -11.02
CA SER A 5 12.61 -3.61 -10.63
C SER A 5 13.31 -2.39 -10.02
N LEU A 6 12.59 -1.30 -9.71
CA LEU A 6 13.21 -0.07 -9.19
C LEU A 6 13.95 -0.30 -7.88
N TRP A 7 13.36 -1.02 -6.93
CA TRP A 7 13.96 -1.26 -5.61
C TRP A 7 15.28 -2.03 -5.68
N GLN A 8 15.41 -2.98 -6.61
CA GLN A 8 16.65 -3.71 -6.84
C GLN A 8 17.77 -2.77 -7.32
N ILE A 9 17.44 -1.86 -8.23
CA ILE A 9 18.39 -0.89 -8.81
C ILE A 9 18.91 0.08 -7.74
N ILE A 10 18.04 0.58 -6.85
CA ILE A 10 18.40 1.58 -5.82
C ILE A 10 18.81 0.96 -4.48
N SER A 11 18.95 -0.35 -4.41
CA SER A 11 19.26 -1.06 -3.15
C SER A 11 20.58 -0.61 -2.50
N SER A 12 21.57 -0.20 -3.30
CA SER A 12 22.88 0.26 -2.82
C SER A 12 22.83 1.57 -2.02
N VAL A 13 21.78 2.38 -2.18
CA VAL A 13 21.63 3.68 -1.53
C VAL A 13 20.57 3.66 -0.42
N GLN A 14 20.06 2.50 -0.04
CA GLN A 14 19.06 2.38 1.01
C GLN A 14 19.64 2.77 2.38
N GLN A 15 18.83 3.40 3.22
CA GLN A 15 19.19 3.74 4.59
C GLN A 15 18.17 3.15 5.57
N HIS A 16 18.68 2.54 6.63
CA HIS A 16 17.85 2.06 7.73
C HIS A 16 17.73 3.15 8.79
N CYS A 17 16.50 3.48 9.18
CA CYS A 17 16.22 4.36 10.30
C CYS A 17 15.30 3.65 11.31
N PRO A 18 15.51 3.83 12.62
CA PRO A 18 14.60 3.30 13.63
C PRO A 18 13.27 4.05 13.57
N LEU A 19 12.14 3.37 13.77
CA LEU A 19 10.82 4.02 13.76
C LEU A 19 10.71 5.16 14.78
N SER A 20 11.43 5.07 15.90
CA SER A 20 11.49 6.13 16.92
C SER A 20 12.02 7.45 16.39
N SER A 21 12.82 7.47 15.32
CA SER A 21 13.30 8.72 14.72
C SER A 21 12.18 9.52 14.05
N LEU A 22 11.02 8.91 13.83
CA LEU A 22 9.85 9.55 13.24
C LEU A 22 8.87 10.07 14.30
N HIS A 23 9.14 9.91 15.58
CA HIS A 23 8.31 10.47 16.66
C HIS A 23 8.07 11.98 16.43
N GLY A 24 6.82 12.42 16.64
CA GLY A 24 6.38 13.80 16.41
C GLY A 24 6.17 14.18 14.94
N HIS A 25 6.60 13.36 13.98
CA HIS A 25 6.47 13.69 12.56
C HIS A 25 5.07 13.41 12.02
N THR A 26 4.66 14.22 11.03
CA THR A 26 3.48 13.92 10.21
C THR A 26 3.89 13.04 9.04
N LEU A 27 3.20 11.91 8.87
CA LEU A 27 3.43 11.00 7.76
C LEU A 27 2.29 11.02 6.76
N ALA A 28 2.59 11.37 5.50
CA ALA A 28 1.66 11.10 4.40
C ALA A 28 1.60 9.59 4.12
N VAL A 29 0.42 9.01 4.26
CA VAL A 29 0.18 7.56 4.07
C VAL A 29 -0.71 7.37 2.84
N ASP A 30 -0.22 6.64 1.83
CA ASP A 30 -1.06 6.16 0.73
C ASP A 30 -2.06 5.12 1.26
N LEU A 31 -3.30 5.55 1.45
CA LEU A 31 -4.35 4.71 2.02
C LEU A 31 -4.75 3.59 1.05
N ARG A 32 -4.73 3.85 -0.27
CA ARG A 32 -5.20 2.88 -1.26
C ARG A 32 -4.31 1.64 -1.26
N ILE A 33 -3.00 1.80 -1.11
CA ILE A 33 -2.07 0.68 -1.01
C ILE A 33 -2.41 -0.20 0.20
N TRP A 34 -2.62 0.38 1.38
CA TRP A 34 -2.95 -0.40 2.59
C TRP A 34 -4.29 -1.15 2.48
N VAL A 35 -5.29 -0.52 1.85
CA VAL A 35 -6.60 -1.13 1.65
C VAL A 35 -6.53 -2.32 0.69
N VAL A 36 -5.84 -2.18 -0.44
CA VAL A 36 -5.70 -3.24 -1.45
C VAL A 36 -4.83 -4.38 -0.93
N GLU A 37 -3.77 -4.07 -0.18
CA GLU A 37 -2.91 -5.08 0.45
C GLU A 37 -3.70 -5.97 1.42
N GLY A 38 -4.51 -5.35 2.30
CA GLY A 38 -5.35 -6.08 3.25
C GLY A 38 -6.39 -6.99 2.60
N GLN A 39 -6.82 -6.67 1.38
CA GLN A 39 -7.71 -7.53 0.58
C GLN A 39 -6.97 -8.66 -0.14
N GLY A 40 -5.67 -8.53 -0.40
CA GLY A 40 -4.88 -9.53 -1.14
C GLY A 40 -4.54 -10.81 -0.37
N VAL A 41 -4.66 -10.80 0.96
CA VAL A 41 -4.26 -11.92 1.82
C VAL A 41 -5.39 -12.97 1.91
N ARG A 42 -5.48 -13.85 0.91
CA ARG A 42 -6.53 -14.88 0.79
C ARG A 42 -6.67 -15.77 2.04
N GLN A 43 -5.57 -16.05 2.73
CA GLN A 43 -5.57 -16.84 3.96
C GLN A 43 -6.33 -16.14 5.10
N MET A 44 -6.22 -14.81 5.19
CA MET A 44 -6.94 -14.03 6.21
C MET A 44 -8.43 -13.91 5.90
N GLN A 45 -8.83 -13.88 4.62
CA GLN A 45 -10.23 -13.71 4.22
C GLN A 45 -11.16 -14.81 4.75
N ARG A 46 -10.64 -16.02 5.01
CA ARG A 46 -11.42 -17.14 5.54
C ARG A 46 -11.54 -17.17 7.07
N VAL A 47 -10.65 -16.46 7.76
CA VAL A 47 -10.46 -16.58 9.22
C VAL A 47 -10.81 -15.29 9.94
N VAL A 48 -10.61 -14.15 9.28
CA VAL A 48 -10.75 -12.82 9.86
C VAL A 48 -11.88 -12.08 9.17
N ALA A 49 -12.86 -11.64 9.95
CA ALA A 49 -13.88 -10.71 9.48
C ALA A 49 -13.24 -9.36 9.13
N LYS A 50 -13.48 -8.88 7.90
CA LYS A 50 -13.01 -7.57 7.40
C LYS A 50 -11.50 -7.33 7.60
N PRO A 51 -10.61 -8.14 6.97
CA PRO A 51 -9.15 -8.06 7.16
C PRO A 51 -8.54 -6.67 6.95
N CYS A 52 -9.06 -5.92 5.97
CA CYS A 52 -8.64 -4.56 5.70
C CYS A 52 -8.83 -3.64 6.91
N LEU A 53 -10.01 -3.65 7.55
CA LEU A 53 -10.28 -2.79 8.70
C LEU A 53 -9.42 -3.17 9.90
N ARG A 54 -9.26 -4.48 10.14
CA ARG A 54 -8.37 -4.98 11.19
C ARG A 54 -6.94 -4.47 11.01
N ASN A 55 -6.37 -4.65 9.83
CA ASN A 55 -4.98 -4.25 9.56
C ASN A 55 -4.81 -2.73 9.59
N LEU A 56 -5.78 -1.99 9.05
CA LEU A 56 -5.77 -0.53 9.12
C LEU A 56 -5.80 -0.06 10.59
N PHE A 57 -6.69 -0.59 11.40
CA PHE A 57 -6.77 -0.26 12.83
C PHE A 57 -5.43 -0.47 13.54
N PHE A 58 -4.82 -1.65 13.40
CA PHE A 58 -3.56 -1.93 14.09
C PHE A 58 -2.39 -1.09 13.57
N ARG A 59 -2.31 -0.81 12.26
CA ARG A 59 -1.29 0.09 11.70
C ARG A 59 -1.42 1.50 12.28
N ILE A 60 -2.63 2.05 12.29
CA ILE A 60 -2.90 3.38 12.82
C ILE A 60 -2.61 3.44 14.31
N SER A 61 -3.12 2.48 15.07
CA SER A 61 -2.88 2.38 16.52
C SER A 61 -1.39 2.35 16.83
N HIS A 62 -0.62 1.55 16.10
CA HIS A 62 0.82 1.45 16.31
C HIS A 62 1.55 2.76 15.99
N LEU A 63 1.22 3.43 14.87
CA LEU A 63 1.81 4.72 14.51
C LEU A 63 1.51 5.81 15.55
N LEU A 64 0.28 5.86 16.05
CA LEU A 64 -0.10 6.82 17.09
C LEU A 64 0.62 6.53 18.42
N GLN A 65 0.77 5.25 18.80
CA GLN A 65 1.48 4.85 20.03
C GLN A 65 2.95 5.25 20.04
N ILE A 66 3.59 5.29 18.87
CA ILE A 66 4.99 5.77 18.73
C ILE A 66 5.07 7.28 18.47
N GLY A 67 3.97 8.02 18.67
CA GLY A 67 3.91 9.48 18.62
C GLY A 67 3.93 10.08 17.21
N MET A 68 3.54 9.32 16.18
CA MET A 68 3.48 9.79 14.79
C MET A 68 2.07 10.25 14.41
N HIS A 69 1.98 11.19 13.47
CA HIS A 69 0.72 11.78 13.03
C HIS A 69 0.43 11.36 11.58
N PRO A 70 -0.34 10.28 11.34
CA PRO A 70 -0.66 9.85 9.98
C PRO A 70 -1.66 10.82 9.31
N LEU A 71 -1.32 11.25 8.10
CA LEU A 71 -2.19 11.98 7.18
C LEU A 71 -2.49 11.07 5.99
N PHE A 72 -3.74 10.62 5.86
CA PHE A 72 -4.12 9.70 4.80
C PHE A 72 -4.35 10.42 3.49
N VAL A 73 -3.64 9.96 2.45
CA VAL A 73 -3.79 10.42 1.08
C VAL A 73 -4.55 9.35 0.32
N ILE A 74 -5.66 9.76 -0.31
CA ILE A 74 -6.51 8.91 -1.12
C ILE A 74 -6.31 9.28 -2.58
N GLU A 75 -6.24 8.27 -3.46
CA GLU A 75 -6.17 8.52 -4.89
C GLU A 75 -7.49 9.13 -5.41
N GLY A 76 -7.37 10.15 -6.25
CA GLY A 76 -8.47 10.60 -7.12
C GLY A 76 -8.57 9.77 -8.40
N ASN A 77 -9.06 10.41 -9.46
CA ASN A 77 -9.13 9.75 -10.76
C ASN A 77 -7.73 9.48 -11.34
N PRO A 78 -7.46 8.27 -11.85
CA PRO A 78 -6.21 7.99 -12.51
C PRO A 78 -6.08 8.83 -13.80
N PRO A 79 -4.89 9.36 -14.14
CA PRO A 79 -4.64 9.98 -15.43
C PRO A 79 -4.90 9.00 -16.59
N GLU A 80 -5.27 9.51 -17.77
CA GLU A 80 -5.61 8.70 -18.96
C GLU A 80 -4.54 7.65 -19.27
N LEU A 81 -3.26 8.04 -19.27
CA LEU A 81 -2.15 7.12 -19.49
C LEU A 81 -2.12 5.95 -18.49
N LYS A 82 -2.39 6.22 -17.20
CA LYS A 82 -2.45 5.17 -16.16
C LYS A 82 -3.63 4.24 -16.43
N GLN A 83 -4.77 4.77 -16.86
CA GLN A 83 -5.97 3.98 -17.18
C GLN A 83 -5.72 3.01 -18.34
N GLU A 84 -5.16 3.48 -19.46
CA GLU A 84 -4.87 2.66 -20.63
C GLU A 84 -3.89 1.52 -20.31
N VAL A 85 -2.81 1.85 -19.60
CA VAL A 85 -1.79 0.87 -19.18
C VAL A 85 -2.40 -0.15 -18.23
N MET A 86 -3.26 0.26 -17.30
CA MET A 86 -3.98 -0.66 -16.41
C MET A 86 -4.90 -1.61 -17.19
N ALA A 87 -5.66 -1.09 -18.16
CA ALA A 87 -6.53 -1.90 -19.01
C ALA A 87 -5.73 -2.93 -19.83
N LYS A 88 -4.61 -2.53 -20.44
CA LYS A 88 -3.71 -3.44 -21.16
C LYS A 88 -3.19 -4.56 -20.26
N ARG A 89 -2.76 -4.24 -19.04
CA ARG A 89 -2.28 -5.23 -18.06
C ARG A 89 -3.36 -6.21 -17.64
N GLN A 90 -4.59 -5.72 -17.39
CA GLN A 90 -5.72 -6.59 -17.04
C GLN A 90 -6.06 -7.56 -18.19
N ARG A 91 -6.10 -7.06 -19.43
CA ARG A 91 -6.35 -7.90 -20.61
C ARG A 91 -5.33 -9.02 -20.76
N ILE A 92 -4.04 -8.76 -20.51
CA ILE A 92 -2.99 -9.79 -20.57
C ILE A 92 -3.17 -10.81 -19.44
N ARG A 93 -3.44 -10.35 -18.21
CA ARG A 93 -3.56 -11.20 -17.03
C ARG A 93 -4.76 -12.16 -17.09
N TYR A 94 -5.86 -11.73 -17.68
CA TYR A 94 -7.13 -12.48 -17.71
C TYR A 94 -7.51 -12.99 -19.11
N LYS A 95 -6.58 -12.94 -20.09
CA LYS A 95 -6.83 -13.30 -21.50
C LYS A 95 -7.33 -14.74 -21.71
N ASN A 96 -7.05 -15.65 -20.76
CA ASN A 96 -7.35 -17.08 -20.85
C ASN A 96 -8.45 -17.54 -19.87
N GLN A 97 -9.32 -16.65 -19.38
CA GLN A 97 -10.42 -17.00 -18.46
C GLN A 97 -11.80 -17.03 -19.13
N ARG A 98 -11.87 -17.48 -20.39
CA ARG A 98 -13.14 -17.81 -21.07
C ARG A 98 -13.33 -19.31 -21.09
#